data_AF-A0A9D4PUK4-F1
#
_entry.id   AF-A0A9D4PUK4-F1
#
_cell.length_a   1.000
_cell.length_b   1.000
_cell.length_c   1.000
_cell.angle_alpha   90.00
_cell.angle_beta   90.00
_cell.angle_gamma   90.00
#
_symmetry.space_group_name_H-M   'P 1'
#
loop_
_entity.id
_entity.type
_entity.pdbx_description
1 polymer ?
#
loop_
_entity_poly.entity_id
_entity_poly.type
_entity_poly.pdbx_seq_one_letter_code
_entity_poly.pdbx_strand_id
1 'polypeptide(L)'
;MNEEERDLDIEAERRAHHSALERRRRDHIKYTFGCLRDAVPSLQWERATRAQILKRAADYIQVMQRQNRERLHTIRDLKREKKHLEDQIRALEKIERASGGGRCSPSSSVVSTSVVGDSVSPPSDVLSGASTLTEGL
;
A
#
# COMPACT_ATOMS: atom_id res chain seq x y z
N MET A 1 -45.62 -43.84 -1.11
CA MET A 1 -45.03 -42.90 -0.14
C MET A 1 -46.08 -42.56 0.89
N ASN A 2 -45.85 -43.02 2.10
CA ASN A 2 -46.67 -42.64 3.25
C ASN A 2 -46.41 -41.16 3.58
N GLU A 3 -47.38 -40.49 4.18
CA GLU A 3 -47.25 -39.08 4.60
C GLU A 3 -46.05 -38.86 5.51
N GLU A 4 -45.82 -39.78 6.45
CA GLU A 4 -44.67 -39.76 7.36
C GLU A 4 -43.31 -39.86 6.65
N GLU A 5 -43.25 -40.58 5.53
CA GLU A 5 -42.03 -40.71 4.73
C GLU A 5 -41.70 -39.39 4.01
N ARG A 6 -42.72 -38.69 3.52
CA ARG A 6 -42.57 -37.39 2.85
C ARG A 6 -42.11 -36.29 3.83
N ASP A 7 -42.61 -36.30 5.06
CA ASP A 7 -42.23 -35.32 6.07
C ASP A 7 -40.77 -35.48 6.52
N LEU A 8 -40.28 -36.73 6.60
CA LEU A 8 -38.87 -37.02 6.90
C LEU A 8 -37.93 -36.54 5.79
N ASP A 9 -38.31 -36.73 4.53
CA ASP A 9 -37.55 -36.28 3.37
C ASP A 9 -37.43 -34.74 3.33
N ILE A 10 -38.52 -34.03 3.64
CA ILE A 10 -38.53 -32.56 3.71
C ILE A 10 -37.59 -32.05 4.83
N GLU A 11 -37.61 -32.67 6.01
CA GLU A 11 -36.73 -32.29 7.12
C GLU A 11 -35.26 -32.63 6.81
N ALA A 12 -34.99 -33.75 6.12
CA ALA A 12 -33.67 -34.11 5.63
C ALA A 12 -33.16 -33.09 4.61
N GLU A 13 -33.99 -32.68 3.66
CA GLU A 13 -33.66 -31.67 2.65
C GLU A 13 -33.39 -30.31 3.29
N ARG A 14 -34.22 -29.88 4.26
CA ARG A 14 -33.98 -28.65 5.04
C ARG A 14 -32.63 -28.66 5.74
N ARG A 15 -32.28 -29.78 6.38
CA ARG A 15 -31.00 -29.97 7.07
C ARG A 15 -29.82 -29.98 6.08
N ALA A 16 -29.99 -30.60 4.92
CA ALA A 16 -28.99 -30.64 3.87
C ALA A 16 -28.72 -29.24 3.31
N HIS A 17 -29.78 -28.48 3.00
CA HIS A 17 -29.70 -27.10 2.53
C HIS A 17 -28.99 -26.20 3.56
N HIS A 18 -29.40 -26.27 4.83
CA HIS A 18 -28.73 -25.54 5.91
C HIS A 18 -27.24 -25.90 6.02
N SER A 19 -26.90 -27.19 5.95
CA SER A 19 -25.52 -27.67 6.01
C SER A 19 -24.67 -27.21 4.81
N ALA A 20 -25.28 -27.09 3.63
CA ALA A 20 -24.64 -26.57 2.43
C ALA A 20 -24.33 -25.07 2.57
N LEU A 21 -25.30 -24.28 3.04
CA LEU A 21 -25.11 -22.84 3.28
C LEU A 21 -24.00 -22.58 4.30
N GLU A 22 -23.98 -23.33 5.39
CA GLU A 22 -22.94 -23.19 6.42
C GLU A 22 -21.54 -23.59 5.92
N ARG A 23 -21.43 -24.61 5.04
CA ARG A 23 -20.16 -24.93 4.37
C ARG A 23 -19.65 -23.73 3.57
N ARG A 24 -20.50 -23.14 2.71
CA ARG A 24 -20.15 -21.94 1.93
C ARG A 24 -19.69 -20.80 2.83
N ARG A 25 -20.37 -20.57 3.95
CA ARG A 25 -19.98 -19.54 4.94
C ARG A 25 -18.58 -19.81 5.51
N ARG A 26 -18.29 -21.06 5.89
CA ARG A 26 -16.97 -21.46 6.42
C ARG A 26 -15.86 -21.30 5.38
N ASP A 27 -16.13 -21.62 4.13
CA ASP A 27 -15.17 -21.45 3.04
C ASP A 27 -14.86 -19.98 2.79
N HIS A 28 -15.87 -19.12 2.84
CA HIS A 28 -15.67 -17.68 2.75
C HIS A 28 -14.81 -17.14 3.91
N ILE A 29 -15.07 -17.57 5.14
CA ILE A 29 -14.24 -17.21 6.29
C ILE A 29 -12.81 -17.71 6.12
N LYS A 30 -12.63 -18.94 5.65
CA LYS A 30 -11.30 -19.50 5.38
C LYS A 30 -10.55 -18.64 4.35
N TYR A 31 -11.24 -18.19 3.31
CA TYR A 31 -10.69 -17.29 2.31
C TYR A 31 -10.28 -15.94 2.91
N THR A 32 -11.15 -15.27 3.67
CA THR A 32 -10.83 -13.97 4.27
C THR A 32 -9.70 -14.05 5.29
N PHE A 33 -9.58 -15.16 6.03
CA PHE A 33 -8.40 -15.43 6.87
C PHE A 33 -7.11 -15.59 6.04
N GLY A 34 -7.18 -16.17 4.85
CA GLY A 34 -6.08 -16.22 3.90
C GLY A 34 -5.63 -14.82 3.47
N CYS A 35 -6.57 -13.99 3.01
CA CYS A 35 -6.28 -12.60 2.65
C CYS A 35 -5.67 -11.80 3.81
N LEU A 36 -6.19 -11.98 5.04
CA LEU A 36 -5.65 -11.32 6.22
C LEU A 36 -4.21 -11.75 6.53
N ARG A 37 -3.91 -13.05 6.39
CA ARG A 37 -2.54 -13.56 6.58
C ARG A 37 -1.57 -12.94 5.57
N ASP A 38 -1.98 -12.88 4.30
CA ASP A 38 -1.11 -12.40 3.22
C ASP A 38 -0.85 -10.88 3.32
N ALA A 39 -1.80 -10.13 3.91
CA ALA A 39 -1.66 -8.70 4.19
C ALA A 39 -0.73 -8.36 5.39
N VAL A 40 -0.38 -9.34 6.23
CA VAL A 40 0.48 -9.15 7.41
C VAL A 40 1.88 -9.68 7.10
N PRO A 41 2.91 -8.82 6.98
CA PRO A 41 4.24 -9.23 6.51
C PRO A 41 4.89 -10.37 7.33
N SER A 42 4.65 -10.40 8.64
CA SER A 42 5.20 -11.44 9.53
C SER A 42 4.53 -12.82 9.40
N LEU A 43 3.51 -12.95 8.55
CA LEU A 43 2.71 -14.16 8.39
C LEU A 43 2.74 -14.76 6.98
N GLN A 44 3.30 -14.06 5.99
CA GLN A 44 3.25 -14.46 4.57
C GLN A 44 3.85 -15.84 4.29
N TRP A 45 4.91 -16.20 5.03
CA TRP A 45 5.67 -17.43 4.81
C TRP A 45 5.50 -18.46 5.92
N GLU A 46 4.61 -18.22 6.89
CA GLU A 46 4.46 -19.04 8.07
C GLU A 46 3.11 -19.77 8.11
N ARG A 47 3.12 -21.04 8.54
CA ARG A 47 1.91 -21.76 8.90
C ARG A 47 1.38 -21.22 10.22
N ALA A 48 0.43 -20.29 10.16
CA ALA A 48 -0.20 -19.70 11.34
C ALA A 48 -1.63 -20.23 11.57
N THR A 49 -1.95 -20.47 12.85
CA THR A 49 -3.31 -20.75 13.31
C THR A 49 -4.19 -19.50 13.22
N ARG A 50 -5.53 -19.65 13.22
CA ARG A 50 -6.46 -18.51 13.20
C ARG A 50 -6.20 -17.52 14.35
N ALA A 51 -5.93 -18.03 15.55
CA ALA A 51 -5.62 -17.18 16.71
C ALA A 51 -4.32 -16.39 16.51
N GLN A 52 -3.28 -17.02 15.96
CA GLN A 52 -2.02 -16.34 15.64
C GLN A 52 -2.21 -15.27 14.55
N ILE A 53 -3.02 -15.55 13.53
CA ILE A 53 -3.35 -14.57 12.48
C ILE A 53 -3.98 -13.32 13.11
N LEU A 54 -5.00 -13.50 13.95
CA LEU A 54 -5.68 -12.39 14.63
C LEU A 54 -4.72 -11.60 15.53
N LYS A 55 -3.92 -12.30 16.33
CA LYS A 55 -2.97 -11.68 17.25
C LYS A 55 -1.94 -10.83 16.50
N ARG A 56 -1.26 -11.41 15.51
CA ARG A 56 -0.22 -10.69 14.76
C ARG A 56 -0.79 -9.58 13.88
N ALA A 57 -2.01 -9.74 13.36
CA ALA A 57 -2.70 -8.66 12.66
C ALA A 57 -2.95 -7.47 13.59
N ALA A 58 -3.43 -7.72 14.82
CA ALA A 58 -3.63 -6.67 15.82
C ALA A 58 -2.31 -5.99 16.19
N ASP A 59 -1.25 -6.77 16.43
CA ASP A 59 0.10 -6.25 16.72
C ASP A 59 0.62 -5.40 15.56
N TYR A 60 0.44 -5.87 14.31
CA TYR A 60 0.87 -5.16 13.11
C TYR A 60 0.15 -3.81 12.96
N ILE A 61 -1.17 -3.75 13.20
CA ILE A 61 -1.93 -2.51 13.19
C ILE A 61 -1.36 -1.52 14.21
N GLN A 62 -1.04 -1.97 15.44
CA GLN A 62 -0.48 -1.10 16.47
C GLN A 62 0.90 -0.55 16.08
N VAL A 63 1.76 -1.39 15.51
CA VAL A 63 3.08 -0.98 15.01
C VAL A 63 2.94 0.04 13.88
N MET A 64 2.08 -0.23 12.89
CA MET A 64 1.84 0.70 11.77
C MET A 64 1.27 2.04 12.24
N GLN A 65 0.36 2.04 13.20
CA GLN A 65 -0.16 3.28 13.80
C GLN A 65 0.95 4.08 14.51
N ARG A 66 1.84 3.42 15.25
CA ARG A 66 2.98 4.06 15.91
C ARG A 66 3.93 4.69 14.88
N GLN A 67 4.33 3.91 13.87
CA GLN A 67 5.20 4.39 12.81
C GLN A 67 4.59 5.56 12.03
N ASN A 68 3.28 5.53 11.76
CA ASN A 68 2.61 6.65 11.11
C ASN A 68 2.64 7.92 11.97
N ARG A 69 2.46 7.81 13.30
CA ARG A 69 2.60 8.96 14.20
C ARG A 69 4.02 9.53 14.19
N GLU A 70 5.02 8.67 14.24
CA GLU A 70 6.44 9.07 14.19
C GLU A 70 6.77 9.75 12.86
N ARG A 71 6.39 9.14 11.73
CA ARG A 71 6.57 9.75 10.39
C ARG A 71 5.88 11.11 10.28
N LEU A 72 4.65 11.25 10.79
CA LEU A 72 3.94 12.53 10.80
C LEU A 72 4.63 13.57 11.68
N HIS A 73 5.24 13.16 12.79
CA HIS A 73 6.06 14.05 13.62
C HIS A 73 7.30 14.53 12.87
N THR A 74 8.04 13.62 12.24
CA THR A 74 9.21 13.96 11.41
C THR A 74 8.84 14.89 10.27
N ILE A 75 7.75 14.63 9.54
CA ILE A 75 7.25 15.51 8.49
C ILE A 75 6.97 16.92 9.03
N ARG A 76 6.36 17.02 10.22
CA ARG A 76 6.07 18.30 10.85
C ARG A 76 7.35 19.06 11.20
N ASP A 77 8.33 18.38 11.78
CA ASP A 77 9.58 19.01 12.21
C ASP A 77 10.40 19.47 11.01
N LEU A 78 10.55 18.62 9.99
CA LEU A 78 11.21 18.98 8.73
C LEU A 78 10.53 20.18 8.04
N LYS A 79 9.20 20.28 8.09
CA LYS A 79 8.48 21.45 7.58
C LYS A 79 8.79 22.72 8.37
N ARG A 80 8.94 22.64 9.70
CA ARG A 80 9.32 23.81 10.52
C ARG A 80 10.75 24.24 10.24
N GLU A 81 11.68 23.28 10.15
CA GLU A 81 13.08 23.53 9.84
C GLU A 81 13.22 24.14 8.44
N LYS A 82 12.58 23.54 7.43
CA LYS A 82 12.52 24.09 6.08
C LYS A 82 12.06 25.54 6.09
N LYS A 83 10.94 25.84 6.77
CA LYS A 83 10.43 27.22 6.86
C LYS A 83 11.44 28.16 7.52
N HIS A 84 12.09 27.73 8.59
CA HIS A 84 13.10 28.54 9.27
C HIS A 84 14.27 28.90 8.35
N LEU A 85 14.77 27.92 7.59
CA LEU A 85 15.83 28.13 6.61
C LEU A 85 15.36 29.04 5.46
N GLU A 86 14.15 28.86 4.95
CA GLU A 86 13.56 29.74 3.93
C GLU A 86 13.43 31.19 4.41
N ASP A 87 13.04 31.39 5.67
CA ASP A 87 12.95 32.72 6.29
C ASP A 87 14.34 33.37 6.45
N GLN A 88 15.36 32.58 6.83
CA GLN A 88 16.75 33.04 6.90
C GLN A 88 17.29 33.46 5.53
N ILE A 89 17.08 32.65 4.49
CA ILE A 89 17.50 32.95 3.12
C ILE A 89 16.85 34.26 2.66
N ARG A 90 15.53 34.41 2.84
CA ARG A 90 14.80 35.62 2.46
C ARG A 90 15.31 36.87 3.17
N ALA A 91 15.66 36.76 4.45
CA ALA A 91 16.23 37.87 5.21
C ALA A 91 17.60 38.28 4.67
N LEU A 92 18.48 37.31 4.37
CA LEU A 92 19.80 37.56 3.78
C LEU A 92 19.70 38.20 2.40
N GLU A 93 18.83 37.69 1.53
CA GLU A 93 18.60 38.30 0.20
C GLU A 93 18.07 39.73 0.31
N LYS A 94 17.29 40.06 1.35
CA LYS A 94 16.81 41.43 1.58
C LYS A 94 17.96 42.35 2.01
N ILE A 95 18.86 41.87 2.87
CA ILE A 95 20.05 42.62 3.28
C ILE A 95 20.98 42.86 2.09
N GLU A 96 21.23 41.84 1.26
CA GLU A 96 22.05 41.95 0.05
C GLU A 96 21.47 43.01 -0.92
N ARG A 97 20.15 42.99 -1.16
CA ARG A 97 19.46 43.99 -1.98
C ARG A 97 19.51 45.40 -1.39
N ALA A 98 19.49 45.54 -0.06
CA ALA A 98 19.51 46.83 0.63
C ALA A 98 20.93 47.42 0.79
N SER A 99 21.97 46.58 0.84
CA SER A 99 23.36 46.99 1.09
C SER A 99 24.11 47.50 -0.15
N GLY A 100 23.48 47.58 -1.33
CA GLY A 100 24.08 48.22 -2.51
C GLY A 100 25.35 47.54 -3.06
N GLY A 101 25.53 46.24 -2.82
CA GLY A 101 26.64 45.45 -3.38
C GLY A 101 26.32 45.01 -4.81
N GLY A 102 27.09 45.52 -5.76
CA GLY A 102 26.88 45.35 -7.20
C GLY A 102 26.73 43.92 -7.68
N ARG A 103 26.03 43.81 -8.81
CA ARG A 103 25.96 42.66 -9.71
C ARG A 103 27.29 41.88 -9.70
N CYS A 104 27.31 40.71 -9.09
CA CYS A 104 28.22 39.67 -9.53
C CYS A 104 27.47 38.90 -10.61
N SER A 105 27.77 39.21 -11.88
CA SER A 105 27.27 38.45 -13.01
C SER A 105 27.62 36.97 -12.79
N PRO A 106 26.65 36.03 -12.83
CA PRO A 106 27.02 34.66 -13.12
C PRO A 106 27.59 34.70 -14.55
N SER A 107 28.89 34.44 -14.68
CA SER A 107 29.50 34.21 -15.98
C SER A 107 28.73 33.04 -16.62
N SER A 108 27.84 33.36 -17.54
CA SER A 108 27.18 32.39 -18.38
C SER A 108 28.20 31.90 -19.39
N SER A 109 28.98 30.88 -19.00
CA SER A 109 29.67 30.07 -19.98
C SER A 109 28.60 29.27 -20.73
N VAL A 110 28.16 29.85 -21.84
CA VAL A 110 27.39 29.17 -22.88
C VAL A 110 28.24 28.03 -23.45
N VAL A 111 28.09 26.81 -22.92
CA VAL A 111 28.42 25.63 -23.70
C VAL A 111 27.24 25.37 -24.62
N SER A 112 27.36 25.87 -25.84
CA SER A 112 26.56 25.42 -26.97
C SER A 112 26.94 23.98 -27.29
N THR A 113 26.04 23.03 -27.05
CA THR A 113 25.99 21.78 -27.82
C THR A 113 24.56 21.59 -28.31
N SER A 114 24.47 21.35 -29.61
CA SER A 114 23.29 21.45 -30.46
C SER A 114 22.08 20.64 -30.03
N VAL A 115 20.92 21.25 -30.23
CA VAL A 115 19.62 20.60 -30.38
C VAL A 115 19.62 19.62 -31.56
N VAL A 116 19.12 18.40 -31.33
CA VAL A 116 18.35 17.63 -32.32
C VAL A 116 17.37 16.70 -31.59
N GLY A 117 16.07 16.86 -31.91
CA GLY A 117 15.01 15.85 -31.79
C GLY A 117 14.52 15.55 -30.36
N ASP A 118 13.46 16.17 -29.86
CA ASP A 118 12.03 15.90 -30.14
C ASP A 118 11.45 14.67 -29.39
N SER A 119 10.23 14.87 -28.88
CA SER A 119 9.26 13.90 -28.38
C SER A 119 9.42 13.33 -26.96
N VAL A 120 8.75 14.01 -26.02
CA VAL A 120 8.32 13.46 -24.71
C VAL A 120 7.04 12.64 -24.94
N SER A 121 7.06 11.35 -24.57
CA SER A 121 5.86 10.52 -24.38
C SER A 121 5.78 10.05 -22.92
N PRO A 122 4.57 9.94 -22.33
CA PRO A 122 4.38 9.60 -20.92
C PRO A 122 4.57 8.09 -20.67
N PRO A 123 4.93 7.66 -19.44
CA PRO A 123 4.91 6.23 -19.10
C PRO A 123 3.47 5.75 -18.92
N SER A 124 3.05 4.86 -19.82
CA SER A 124 1.81 4.09 -19.77
C SER A 124 1.86 3.01 -18.67
N ASP A 125 0.74 2.83 -17.99
CA ASP A 125 0.43 1.64 -17.20
C ASP A 125 0.67 0.35 -18.01
N VAL A 126 1.33 -0.64 -17.40
CA VAL A 126 1.31 -2.03 -17.90
C VAL A 126 1.10 -3.00 -16.74
N LEU A 127 -0.18 -3.30 -16.52
CA LEU A 127 -0.67 -4.59 -16.06
C LEU A 127 -0.46 -5.63 -17.16
N SER A 128 0.31 -6.70 -16.89
CA SER A 128 0.13 -8.09 -17.37
C SER A 128 1.39 -8.87 -16.96
N GLY A 129 1.38 -10.04 -16.30
CA GLY A 129 0.49 -11.16 -16.53
C GLY A 129 1.24 -12.25 -17.31
N ALA A 130 1.52 -13.35 -16.61
CA ALA A 130 1.93 -14.68 -17.10
C ALA A 130 3.35 -14.91 -17.64
N SER A 131 4.04 -15.88 -17.03
CA SER A 131 4.85 -16.85 -17.78
C SER A 131 4.77 -18.22 -17.08
N THR A 132 4.10 -19.11 -17.80
CA THR A 132 4.05 -20.55 -17.66
C THR A 132 5.45 -21.14 -17.89
N LEU A 133 5.93 -21.98 -16.98
CA LEU A 133 6.99 -22.95 -17.31
C LEU A 133 6.36 -24.32 -17.47
N THR A 134 6.20 -24.68 -18.73
CA THR A 134 6.03 -26.02 -19.26
C THR A 134 7.38 -26.40 -19.85
N GLU A 135 8.01 -27.46 -19.35
CA GLU A 135 8.61 -28.49 -20.20
C GLU A 135 8.99 -29.70 -19.35
N GLY A 136 8.66 -30.88 -19.86
CA GLY A 136 9.00 -32.17 -19.28
C GLY A 136 10.11 -32.84 -20.09
N LEU A 137 10.76 -33.80 -19.44
CA LEU A 137 11.15 -35.12 -19.93
C LEU A 137 11.30 -36.02 -18.69
#